data_AF-A0A1R2AL50-F1
#
_entry.id   AF-A0A1R2AL50-F1
#
_cell.length_a   1.000
_cell.length_b   1.000
_cell.length_c   1.000
_cell.angle_alpha   90.00
_cell.angle_beta   90.00
_cell.angle_gamma   90.00
#
_symmetry.space_group_name_H-M   'P 1'
#
loop_
_entity.id
_entity.type
_entity.pdbx_description
1 polymer ?
#
loop_
_entity_poly.entity_id
_entity_poly.type
_entity_poly.pdbx_seq_one_letter_code
_entity_poly.pdbx_strand_id
1 'polypeptide(L)'
;MDFRCNQSGCSLKALWGCTCNKYFCESHTLAHVSKSKCQIELIEEKCRPIIKIKIEAKNVLREVRSNLIKVSEKMISKVNKCLKENLLLIEEKKANYKNYALSNNIKAMQEIIDWARALNFQNREEISFSLSVVQLLSINNNAINRQVPSEEENKKISDDNWKGKFKAMDIDSKINFMIQNDYESAKLILLDNKEYNKVKLVSLANDEKYIFVCKI
;
A
#
# COMPACT_ATOMS: atom_id res chain seq x y z
N MET A 1 -1.19 -17.78 -24.33
CA MET A 1 -0.48 -17.15 -25.47
C MET A 1 -1.24 -17.57 -26.71
N ASP A 2 -1.52 -16.64 -27.61
CA ASP A 2 -2.29 -16.92 -28.82
C ASP A 2 -1.36 -16.81 -30.04
N PHE A 3 -0.67 -17.91 -30.34
CA PHE A 3 0.24 -17.97 -31.49
C PHE A 3 -0.58 -18.24 -32.76
N ARG A 4 -0.47 -17.36 -33.75
CA ARG A 4 -1.09 -17.51 -35.08
C ARG A 4 -0.04 -17.99 -36.08
N CYS A 5 -0.49 -18.66 -37.13
CA CYS A 5 0.38 -19.07 -38.21
C CYS A 5 0.97 -17.84 -38.92
N ASN A 6 2.28 -17.85 -39.17
CA ASN A 6 3.00 -16.79 -39.88
C ASN A 6 2.83 -16.84 -41.41
N GLN A 7 2.13 -17.84 -41.95
CA GLN A 7 1.83 -17.89 -43.38
C GLN A 7 0.81 -16.79 -43.72
N SER A 8 1.12 -15.97 -44.73
CA SER A 8 0.24 -14.90 -45.18
C SER A 8 -1.16 -15.45 -45.53
N GLY A 9 -2.21 -14.79 -45.02
CA GLY A 9 -3.61 -15.20 -45.21
C GLY A 9 -4.08 -16.38 -44.35
N CYS A 10 -3.21 -16.98 -43.53
CA CYS A 10 -3.59 -18.08 -42.65
C CYS A 10 -4.09 -17.56 -41.29
N SER A 11 -5.35 -17.79 -40.97
CA SER A 11 -5.95 -17.45 -39.67
C SER A 11 -5.83 -18.56 -38.62
N LEU A 12 -5.31 -19.73 -39.00
CA LEU A 12 -5.22 -20.89 -38.11
C LEU A 12 -4.23 -20.65 -36.96
N LYS A 13 -4.53 -21.28 -35.82
CA LYS A 13 -3.64 -21.30 -34.66
C LYS A 13 -2.36 -22.07 -35.01
N ALA A 14 -1.23 -21.54 -34.58
CA ALA A 14 0.03 -22.26 -34.71
C ALA A 14 0.14 -23.38 -33.68
N LEU A 15 0.66 -24.52 -34.12
CA LEU A 15 0.97 -25.69 -33.27
C LEU A 15 2.49 -25.90 -33.15
N TRP A 16 3.25 -25.43 -34.13
CA TRP A 16 4.68 -25.67 -34.25
C TRP A 16 5.46 -24.35 -34.24
N GLY A 17 6.54 -24.33 -33.47
CA GLY A 17 7.54 -23.27 -33.45
C GLY A 17 8.77 -23.72 -34.25
N CYS A 18 9.38 -22.79 -34.97
CA CYS A 18 10.58 -23.04 -35.75
C CYS A 18 11.76 -22.24 -35.20
N THR A 19 12.99 -22.74 -35.36
CA THR A 19 14.22 -22.03 -34.96
C THR A 19 14.43 -20.69 -35.68
N CYS A 20 13.77 -20.46 -36.82
CA CYS A 20 13.73 -19.15 -37.48
C CYS A 20 12.74 -18.15 -36.85
N ASN A 21 12.27 -18.42 -35.63
CA ASN A 21 11.32 -17.60 -34.86
C ASN A 21 9.99 -17.36 -35.58
N LYS A 22 9.53 -18.35 -36.35
CA LYS A 22 8.22 -18.38 -37.01
C LYS A 22 7.35 -19.49 -36.41
N TYR A 23 6.05 -19.28 -36.43
CA TYR A 23 5.05 -20.20 -35.91
C TYR A 23 4.13 -20.67 -37.04
N PHE A 24 3.80 -21.95 -37.07
CA PHE A 24 3.03 -22.54 -38.17
C PHE A 24 1.91 -23.44 -37.66
N CYS A 25 0.78 -23.43 -38.37
CA CYS A 25 -0.22 -24.50 -38.24
C CYS A 25 0.30 -25.77 -38.91
N GLU A 26 -0.30 -26.91 -38.61
CA GLU A 26 0.14 -28.22 -39.08
C GLU A 26 0.39 -28.28 -40.59
N SER A 27 -0.54 -27.75 -41.40
CA SER A 27 -0.43 -27.73 -42.86
C SER A 27 0.77 -26.92 -43.37
N HIS A 28 1.02 -25.74 -42.79
CA HIS A 28 2.09 -24.85 -43.23
C HIS A 28 3.46 -25.22 -42.65
N THR A 29 3.51 -25.96 -41.54
CA THR A 29 4.76 -26.48 -40.99
C THR A 29 5.45 -27.42 -41.98
N LEU A 30 4.71 -28.35 -42.58
CA LEU A 30 5.27 -29.30 -43.55
C LEU A 30 5.89 -28.59 -44.76
N ALA A 31 5.17 -27.60 -45.31
CA ALA A 31 5.65 -26.79 -46.44
C ALA A 31 6.88 -25.94 -46.08
N HIS A 32 7.00 -25.54 -44.81
CA HIS A 32 8.18 -24.84 -44.33
C HIS A 32 9.38 -25.80 -44.23
N VAL A 33 9.23 -26.93 -43.54
CA VAL A 33 10.30 -27.92 -43.34
C VAL A 33 10.79 -28.54 -44.65
N SER A 34 9.93 -28.69 -45.65
CA SER A 34 10.36 -29.18 -46.96
C SER A 34 11.25 -28.17 -47.71
N LYS A 35 11.13 -26.87 -47.40
CA LYS A 35 11.87 -25.78 -48.06
C LYS A 35 13.05 -25.27 -47.22
N SER A 36 12.97 -25.41 -45.90
CA SER A 36 13.98 -24.94 -44.96
C SER A 36 14.59 -26.13 -44.22
N LYS A 37 15.91 -26.10 -43.96
CA LYS A 37 16.57 -27.10 -43.10
C LYS A 37 16.39 -26.78 -41.61
N CYS A 38 15.28 -26.14 -41.24
CA CYS A 38 15.05 -25.69 -39.87
C CYS A 38 14.51 -26.81 -38.99
N GLN A 39 14.84 -26.77 -37.71
CA GLN A 39 14.23 -27.64 -36.71
C GLN A 39 12.88 -27.05 -36.28
N ILE A 40 11.91 -27.94 -36.07
CA ILE A 40 10.57 -27.62 -35.58
C ILE A 40 10.34 -28.32 -34.24
N GLU A 41 9.61 -27.66 -33.36
CA GLU A 41 9.20 -28.18 -32.06
C GLU A 41 7.73 -27.84 -31.81
N LEU A 42 7.03 -28.67 -31.04
CA LEU A 42 5.67 -28.36 -30.62
C LEU A 42 5.69 -27.14 -29.70
N ILE A 43 4.90 -26.13 -30.01
CA ILE A 43 4.78 -24.91 -29.18
C ILE A 43 4.36 -25.30 -27.76
N GLU A 44 3.49 -26.31 -27.62
CA GLU A 44 3.06 -26.80 -26.32
C GLU A 44 4.23 -27.33 -25.49
N GLU A 45 5.11 -28.15 -26.06
CA GLU A 45 6.27 -28.70 -25.37
C GLU A 45 7.25 -27.60 -24.97
N LYS A 46 7.51 -26.65 -25.88
CA LYS A 46 8.33 -25.47 -25.60
C LYS A 46 7.75 -24.61 -24.47
N CYS A 47 6.43 -24.45 -24.45
CA CYS A 47 5.73 -23.59 -23.48
C CYS A 47 5.45 -24.30 -22.15
N ARG A 48 5.46 -25.64 -22.09
CA ARG A 48 5.12 -26.42 -20.88
C ARG A 48 5.98 -26.03 -19.66
N PRO A 49 7.32 -25.88 -19.76
CA PRO A 49 8.14 -25.41 -18.63
C PRO A 49 7.75 -23.99 -18.17
N ILE A 50 7.49 -23.08 -19.11
CA ILE A 50 7.10 -21.69 -18.81
C ILE A 50 5.75 -21.65 -18.10
N ILE A 51 4.78 -22.46 -18.55
CA ILE A 51 3.47 -22.57 -17.91
C ILE A 51 3.62 -23.11 -16.49
N LYS A 52 4.43 -24.16 -16.29
CA LYS A 52 4.70 -24.73 -14.96
C LYS A 52 5.30 -23.68 -14.02
N ILE A 53 6.35 -22.98 -14.44
CA ILE A 53 6.98 -21.89 -13.67
C ILE A 53 5.97 -20.79 -13.36
N LYS A 54 5.12 -20.41 -14.32
CA LYS A 54 4.09 -19.37 -14.10
C LYS A 54 3.05 -19.78 -13.06
N ILE A 55 2.64 -21.05 -13.06
CA ILE A 55 1.71 -21.58 -12.05
C ILE A 55 2.38 -21.60 -10.68
N GLU A 56 3.61 -22.10 -10.61
CA GLU A 56 4.39 -22.16 -9.38
C GLU A 56 4.60 -20.77 -8.78
N ALA A 57 5.05 -19.78 -9.58
CA ALA A 57 5.21 -18.41 -9.14
C ALA A 57 3.90 -17.81 -8.60
N LYS A 58 2.76 -18.06 -9.27
CA LYS A 58 1.44 -17.62 -8.76
C LYS A 58 1.08 -18.25 -7.42
N ASN A 59 1.40 -19.53 -7.24
CA ASN A 59 1.12 -20.23 -5.99
C ASN A 59 1.99 -19.70 -4.85
N VAL A 60 3.30 -19.51 -5.09
CA VAL A 60 4.23 -18.91 -4.13
C VAL A 60 3.77 -17.50 -3.73
N LEU A 61 3.40 -16.64 -4.69
CA LEU A 61 2.90 -15.30 -4.38
C LEU A 61 1.59 -15.32 -3.57
N ARG A 62 0.70 -16.29 -3.84
CA ARG A 62 -0.53 -16.48 -3.07
C ARG A 62 -0.22 -16.91 -1.63
N GLU A 63 0.75 -17.79 -1.44
CA GLU A 63 1.20 -18.23 -0.13
C GLU A 63 1.82 -17.08 0.67
N VAL A 64 2.73 -16.32 0.06
CA VAL A 64 3.33 -15.11 0.67
C VAL A 64 2.24 -14.13 1.12
N ARG A 65 1.25 -13.85 0.26
CA ARG A 65 0.10 -13.01 0.61
C ARG A 65 -0.67 -13.56 1.81
N SER A 66 -0.98 -14.86 1.82
CA SER A 66 -1.70 -15.50 2.92
C SER A 66 -0.92 -15.41 4.23
N ASN A 67 0.39 -15.60 4.19
CA ASN A 67 1.25 -15.55 5.36
C ASN A 67 1.34 -14.14 5.93
N LEU A 68 1.48 -13.12 5.07
CA LEU A 68 1.47 -11.72 5.50
C LEU A 68 0.18 -11.38 6.25
N ILE A 69 -0.99 -11.73 5.68
CA ILE A 69 -2.30 -11.50 6.31
C ILE A 69 -2.36 -12.18 7.69
N LYS A 70 -2.01 -13.47 7.77
CA LYS A 70 -2.04 -14.24 9.03
C LYS A 70 -1.14 -13.62 10.12
N VAL A 71 0.05 -13.15 9.75
CA VAL A 71 0.97 -12.50 10.68
C VAL A 71 0.40 -11.17 11.17
N SER A 72 -0.12 -10.33 10.28
CA SER A 72 -0.74 -9.06 10.64
C SER A 72 -1.95 -9.26 11.57
N GLU A 73 -2.84 -10.20 11.26
CA GLU A 73 -3.99 -10.53 12.11
C GLU A 73 -3.55 -10.96 13.52
N LYS A 74 -2.52 -11.81 13.62
CA LYS A 74 -1.96 -12.23 14.91
C LYS A 74 -1.38 -11.06 15.70
N MET A 75 -0.71 -10.12 15.04
CA MET A 75 -0.17 -8.92 15.69
C MET A 75 -1.29 -8.00 16.19
N ILE A 76 -2.30 -7.72 15.34
CA ILE A 76 -3.48 -6.92 15.72
C ILE A 76 -4.19 -7.56 16.92
N SER A 77 -4.37 -8.88 16.92
CA SER A 77 -4.98 -9.59 18.05
C SER A 77 -4.18 -9.42 19.35
N LYS A 78 -2.85 -9.44 19.30
CA LYS A 78 -2.00 -9.22 20.48
C LYS A 78 -2.08 -7.79 20.99
N VAL A 79 -2.05 -6.80 20.09
CA VAL A 79 -2.21 -5.38 20.44
C VAL A 79 -3.57 -5.14 21.11
N ASN A 80 -4.64 -5.66 20.52
CA ASN A 80 -5.99 -5.54 21.08
C ASN A 80 -6.13 -6.23 22.44
N LYS A 81 -5.48 -7.38 22.63
CA LYS A 81 -5.47 -8.07 23.93
C LYS A 81 -4.78 -7.21 25.00
N CYS A 82 -3.59 -6.70 24.70
CA CYS A 82 -2.83 -5.81 25.60
C CYS A 82 -3.65 -4.55 25.95
N LEU A 83 -4.30 -3.93 24.96
CA LEU A 83 -5.19 -2.78 25.20
C LEU A 83 -6.32 -3.12 26.18
N LYS A 84 -7.03 -4.24 25.96
CA LYS A 84 -8.11 -4.67 26.84
C LYS A 84 -7.64 -4.91 28.27
N GLU A 85 -6.50 -5.59 28.45
CA GLU A 85 -5.90 -5.84 29.77
C GLU A 85 -5.54 -4.53 30.48
N ASN A 86 -4.96 -3.57 29.76
CA ASN A 86 -4.63 -2.25 30.31
C ASN A 86 -5.88 -1.44 30.70
N LEU A 87 -6.94 -1.48 29.88
CA LEU A 87 -8.20 -0.81 30.20
C LEU A 87 -8.86 -1.40 31.44
N LEU A 88 -8.85 -2.73 31.58
CA LEU A 88 -9.35 -3.40 32.80
C LEU A 88 -8.57 -2.97 34.04
N LEU A 89 -7.24 -2.90 33.95
CA LEU A 89 -6.41 -2.42 35.05
C LEU A 89 -6.73 -0.96 35.43
N ILE A 90 -7.00 -0.09 34.45
CA ILE A 90 -7.40 1.29 34.71
C ILE A 90 -8.75 1.34 35.45
N GLU A 91 -9.73 0.53 35.04
CA GLU A 91 -11.03 0.47 35.72
C GLU A 91 -10.91 -0.07 37.15
N GLU A 92 -10.04 -1.07 37.37
CA GLU A 92 -9.71 -1.56 38.71
C GLU A 92 -9.12 -0.44 39.59
N LYS A 93 -8.15 0.33 39.06
CA LYS A 93 -7.56 1.47 39.78
C LYS A 93 -8.59 2.56 40.09
N LYS A 94 -9.54 2.83 39.17
CA LYS A 94 -10.66 3.75 39.43
C LYS A 94 -11.59 3.25 40.54
N ALA A 95 -11.92 1.96 40.55
CA ALA A 95 -12.74 1.37 41.61
C ALA A 95 -12.03 1.45 42.97
N ASN A 96 -10.74 1.11 43.02
CA ASN A 96 -9.92 1.22 44.22
C ASN A 96 -9.85 2.67 44.73
N TYR A 97 -9.67 3.65 43.84
CA TYR A 97 -9.66 5.06 44.19
C TYR A 97 -10.98 5.49 44.88
N LYS A 98 -12.13 5.07 44.35
CA LYS A 98 -13.45 5.35 44.96
C LYS A 98 -13.53 4.76 46.38
N ASN A 99 -13.06 3.54 46.57
CA ASN A 99 -13.04 2.90 47.89
C ASN A 99 -12.13 3.64 48.87
N TYR A 100 -10.94 4.07 48.44
CA TYR A 100 -10.01 4.84 49.27
C TYR A 100 -10.53 6.23 49.62
N ALA A 101 -11.29 6.86 48.72
CA ALA A 101 -11.96 8.13 49.00
C ALA A 101 -13.01 7.98 50.10
N LEU A 102 -13.82 6.91 50.07
CA LEU A 102 -14.81 6.63 51.12
C LEU A 102 -14.16 6.37 52.49
N SER A 103 -12.98 5.77 52.51
CA SER A 103 -12.23 5.50 53.74
C SER A 103 -11.25 6.61 54.15
N ASN A 104 -11.26 7.77 53.47
CA ASN A 104 -10.29 8.86 53.66
C ASN A 104 -8.81 8.42 53.63
N ASN A 105 -8.47 7.41 52.83
CA ASN A 105 -7.10 6.89 52.72
C ASN A 105 -6.28 7.70 51.71
N ILE A 106 -5.83 8.89 52.15
CA ILE A 106 -5.10 9.87 51.33
C ILE A 106 -3.81 9.26 50.75
N LYS A 107 -3.09 8.45 51.52
CA LYS A 107 -1.85 7.83 51.07
C LYS A 107 -2.07 6.92 49.86
N ALA A 108 -3.05 6.01 49.93
CA ALA A 108 -3.35 5.10 48.83
C ALA A 108 -3.87 5.85 47.58
N MET A 109 -4.62 6.94 47.77
CA MET A 109 -5.02 7.81 46.66
C MET A 109 -3.81 8.47 45.97
N GLN A 110 -2.83 8.95 46.75
CA GLN A 110 -1.61 9.54 46.21
C GLN A 110 -0.78 8.52 45.42
N GLU A 111 -0.69 7.27 45.91
CA GLU A 111 -0.01 6.18 45.20
C GLU A 111 -0.63 5.90 43.81
N ILE A 112 -1.95 5.98 43.67
CA ILE A 112 -2.62 5.85 42.36
C ILE A 112 -2.28 7.03 41.44
N ILE A 113 -2.25 8.25 41.97
CA ILE A 113 -1.89 9.45 41.20
C ILE A 113 -0.45 9.35 40.71
N ASP A 114 0.47 8.94 41.57
CA ASP A 114 1.89 8.80 41.24
C ASP A 114 2.10 7.67 40.22
N TRP A 115 1.40 6.54 40.36
CA TRP A 115 1.36 5.48 39.34
C TRP A 115 0.88 6.01 37.97
N ALA A 116 -0.22 6.76 37.94
CA ALA A 116 -0.77 7.32 36.70
C ALA A 116 0.19 8.32 36.05
N ARG A 117 0.87 9.15 36.85
CA ARG A 117 1.90 10.09 36.38
C ARG A 117 3.12 9.36 35.82
N ALA A 118 3.57 8.29 36.48
CA ALA A 118 4.69 7.49 36.03
C ALA A 118 4.43 6.78 34.69
N LEU A 119 3.17 6.54 34.33
CA LEU A 119 2.82 5.94 33.06
C LEU A 119 3.06 6.84 31.84
N ASN A 120 3.28 8.15 32.04
CA ASN A 120 3.46 9.20 31.03
C ASN A 120 3.62 8.69 29.58
N PHE A 121 2.49 8.51 28.90
CA PHE A 121 2.44 7.92 27.56
C PHE A 121 2.87 8.90 26.46
N GLN A 122 3.07 10.19 26.79
CA GLN A 122 3.22 11.26 25.80
C GLN A 122 4.42 11.11 24.85
N ASN A 123 5.32 10.16 25.05
CA ASN A 123 6.45 9.87 24.15
C ASN A 123 6.80 8.38 24.08
N ARG A 124 5.85 7.45 24.26
CA ARG A 124 6.15 6.02 24.05
C ARG A 124 6.29 5.73 22.56
N GLU A 125 7.46 6.08 22.04
CA GLU A 125 8.08 5.67 20.78
C GLU A 125 7.12 5.15 19.71
N GLU A 126 6.10 5.94 19.36
CA GLU A 126 5.18 5.60 18.26
C GLU A 126 5.97 5.33 16.98
N ILE A 127 7.04 6.12 16.79
CA ILE A 127 8.01 5.95 15.71
C ILE A 127 8.71 4.58 15.81
N SER A 128 9.23 4.17 16.98
CA SER A 128 9.89 2.86 17.10
C SER A 128 8.93 1.70 16.92
N PHE A 129 7.70 1.81 17.43
CA PHE A 129 6.67 0.78 17.23
C PHE A 129 6.30 0.70 15.74
N SER A 130 6.06 1.83 15.09
CA SER A 130 5.73 1.89 13.66
C SER A 130 6.87 1.36 12.80
N LEU A 131 8.12 1.75 13.09
CA LEU A 131 9.32 1.21 12.45
C LEU A 131 9.43 -0.30 12.64
N SER A 132 9.17 -0.80 13.84
CA SER A 132 9.21 -2.24 14.13
C SER A 132 8.14 -3.00 13.32
N VAL A 133 6.95 -2.43 13.20
CA VAL A 133 5.87 -3.01 12.37
C VAL A 133 6.27 -3.00 10.89
N VAL A 134 6.82 -1.90 10.39
CA VAL A 134 7.32 -1.80 9.00
C VAL A 134 8.42 -2.83 8.75
N GLN A 135 9.39 -2.97 9.64
CA GLN A 135 10.47 -3.95 9.53
C GLN A 135 9.93 -5.39 9.51
N LEU A 136 8.93 -5.71 10.32
CA LEU A 136 8.35 -7.06 10.41
C LEU A 136 7.46 -7.42 9.22
N LEU A 137 6.74 -6.45 8.65
CA LEU A 137 5.74 -6.68 7.61
C LEU A 137 6.21 -6.30 6.20
N SER A 138 7.31 -5.57 6.06
CA SER A 138 7.78 -5.17 4.73
C SER A 138 8.37 -6.35 3.97
N ILE A 139 7.79 -6.60 2.80
CA ILE A 139 8.35 -7.53 1.80
C ILE A 139 9.43 -6.82 0.97
N ASN A 140 9.47 -5.49 0.99
CA ASN A 140 10.46 -4.70 0.29
C ASN A 140 11.63 -4.37 1.23
N ASN A 141 12.80 -4.98 0.99
CA ASN A 141 14.02 -4.70 1.75
C ASN A 141 14.44 -3.22 1.70
N ASN A 142 14.01 -2.49 0.67
CA ASN A 142 14.29 -1.06 0.55
C ASN A 142 13.39 -0.18 1.43
N ALA A 143 12.30 -0.72 1.99
CA ALA A 143 11.42 0.02 2.89
C ALA A 143 12.09 0.33 4.23
N ILE A 144 13.06 -0.48 4.66
CA ILE A 144 13.81 -0.29 5.91
C ILE A 144 14.76 0.92 5.80
N ASN A 145 15.21 1.24 4.58
CA ASN A 145 16.07 2.40 4.30
C ASN A 145 15.27 3.70 4.04
N ARG A 146 13.94 3.62 3.89
CA ARG A 146 13.10 4.81 4.01
C ARG A 146 12.92 5.04 5.50
N GLN A 147 13.71 5.95 6.07
CA GLN A 147 13.37 6.55 7.36
C GLN A 147 11.86 6.82 7.33
N VAL A 148 11.12 6.25 8.28
CA VAL A 148 9.77 6.74 8.58
C VAL A 148 9.99 8.23 8.83
N PRO A 149 9.48 9.13 7.97
CA PRO A 149 9.60 10.55 8.22
C PRO A 149 9.02 10.72 9.62
N SER A 150 9.82 11.23 10.55
CA SER A 150 9.24 11.63 11.84
C SER A 150 8.06 12.54 11.50
N GLU A 151 6.99 12.52 12.27
CA GLU A 151 5.86 13.42 12.02
C GLU A 151 6.27 14.92 12.06
N GLU A 152 7.53 15.22 12.40
CA GLU A 152 8.18 16.53 12.26
C GLU A 152 8.69 16.84 10.84
N GLU A 153 8.94 15.87 9.95
CA GLU A 153 9.27 16.15 8.53
C GLU A 153 8.04 16.56 7.71
N ASN A 154 6.83 16.33 8.21
CA ASN A 154 5.62 17.02 7.72
C ASN A 154 5.55 18.50 8.18
N LYS A 155 6.54 18.99 8.94
CA LYS A 155 6.70 20.39 9.33
C LYS A 155 8.03 20.96 8.84
N LYS A 156 8.18 21.05 7.52
CA LYS A 156 8.72 22.21 6.77
C LYS A 156 9.00 21.75 5.34
N ILE A 157 7.96 21.79 4.51
CA ILE A 157 8.17 22.26 3.14
C ILE A 157 8.64 23.71 3.30
N SER A 158 9.96 23.87 3.46
CA SER A 158 10.69 25.13 3.49
C SER A 158 10.70 25.76 2.10
N ASP A 159 9.53 25.84 1.48
CA ASP A 159 9.38 26.42 0.15
C ASP A 159 7.99 27.05 0.03
N ASP A 160 7.73 28.08 0.84
CA ASP A 160 6.55 28.97 0.71
C ASP A 160 6.39 29.55 -0.72
N ASN A 161 7.39 29.37 -1.58
CA ASN A 161 7.38 29.69 -3.00
C ASN A 161 6.21 29.02 -3.77
N TRP A 162 5.76 27.84 -3.37
CA TRP A 162 4.60 27.22 -4.01
C TRP A 162 3.28 27.90 -3.64
N LYS A 163 3.15 28.48 -2.44
CA LYS A 163 1.90 29.12 -1.98
C LYS A 163 1.55 30.34 -2.83
N GLY A 164 2.54 31.17 -3.15
CA GLY A 164 2.36 32.32 -4.03
C GLY A 164 1.89 31.89 -5.42
N LYS A 165 2.54 30.86 -5.99
CA LYS A 165 2.14 30.28 -7.28
C LYS A 165 0.74 29.66 -7.21
N PHE A 166 0.42 28.94 -6.13
CA PHE A 166 -0.86 28.28 -5.94
C PHE A 166 -2.01 29.28 -5.82
N LYS A 167 -1.83 30.41 -5.11
CA LYS A 167 -2.84 31.48 -5.05
C LYS A 167 -3.15 32.06 -6.44
N ALA A 168 -2.13 32.16 -7.30
CA ALA A 168 -2.24 32.68 -8.66
C ALA A 168 -2.77 31.67 -9.68
N MET A 169 -2.83 30.37 -9.37
CA MET A 169 -3.36 29.33 -10.26
C MET A 169 -4.88 29.41 -10.41
N ASP A 170 -5.36 29.09 -11.61
CA ASP A 170 -6.76 28.77 -11.84
C ASP A 170 -7.15 27.45 -11.16
N ILE A 171 -8.45 27.15 -11.13
CA ILE A 171 -8.99 26.00 -10.39
C ILE A 171 -8.47 24.67 -10.95
N ASP A 172 -8.35 24.52 -12.27
CA ASP A 172 -7.91 23.29 -12.91
C ASP A 172 -6.44 23.03 -12.60
N SER A 173 -5.61 24.08 -12.68
CA SER A 173 -4.21 24.04 -12.28
C SER A 173 -4.03 23.69 -10.80
N LYS A 174 -4.87 24.22 -9.90
CA LYS A 174 -4.85 23.87 -8.46
C LYS A 174 -5.19 22.41 -8.23
N ILE A 175 -6.19 21.87 -8.93
CA ILE A 175 -6.58 20.46 -8.80
C ILE A 175 -5.46 19.55 -9.32
N ASN A 176 -4.88 19.87 -10.48
CA ASN A 176 -3.75 19.12 -11.03
C ASN A 176 -2.54 19.15 -10.09
N PHE A 177 -2.25 20.31 -9.50
CA PHE A 177 -1.22 20.44 -8.48
C PHE A 177 -1.50 19.54 -7.27
N MET A 178 -2.75 19.48 -6.79
CA MET A 178 -3.14 18.61 -5.68
C MET A 178 -2.95 17.13 -6.01
N ILE A 179 -3.34 16.72 -7.22
CA ILE A 179 -3.22 15.34 -7.71
C ILE A 179 -1.75 14.93 -7.86
N GLN A 180 -0.93 15.78 -8.47
CA GLN A 180 0.49 15.47 -8.75
C GLN A 180 1.29 15.28 -7.46
N ASN A 181 0.97 16.04 -6.42
CA ASN A 181 1.62 15.97 -5.12
C ASN A 181 0.88 15.04 -4.13
N ASP A 182 -0.20 14.39 -4.58
CA ASP A 182 -1.05 13.48 -3.82
C ASP A 182 -1.50 14.00 -2.44
N TYR A 183 -1.83 15.29 -2.35
CA TYR A 183 -2.30 15.91 -1.12
C TYR A 183 -3.59 15.24 -0.63
N GLU A 184 -3.56 14.67 0.58
CA GLU A 184 -4.69 13.97 1.20
C GLU A 184 -5.38 12.93 0.28
N SER A 185 -4.60 12.19 -0.52
CA SER A 185 -5.14 11.23 -1.49
C SER A 185 -6.02 11.87 -2.59
N ALA A 186 -5.76 13.13 -2.94
CA ALA A 186 -6.49 13.86 -3.98
C ALA A 186 -6.57 13.11 -5.31
N LYS A 187 -5.56 12.30 -5.65
CA LYS A 187 -5.60 11.44 -6.84
C LYS A 187 -6.77 10.45 -6.79
N LEU A 188 -6.94 9.76 -5.66
CA LEU A 188 -8.02 8.81 -5.47
C LEU A 188 -9.40 9.51 -5.43
N ILE A 189 -9.47 10.67 -4.79
CA ILE A 189 -10.73 11.40 -4.60
C ILE A 189 -11.20 12.10 -5.89
N LEU A 190 -10.29 12.70 -6.66
CA LEU A 190 -10.66 13.58 -7.78
C LEU A 190 -10.60 12.88 -9.14
N LEU A 191 -9.60 12.01 -9.37
CA LEU A 191 -9.47 11.26 -10.63
C LEU A 191 -10.31 9.99 -10.61
N ASP A 192 -10.10 9.12 -9.63
CA ASP A 192 -10.68 7.77 -9.66
C ASP A 192 -12.21 7.81 -9.45
N ASN A 193 -12.69 8.71 -8.60
CA ASN A 193 -14.13 8.90 -8.37
C ASN A 193 -14.80 9.87 -9.36
N LYS A 194 -14.07 10.40 -10.34
CA LYS A 194 -14.54 11.38 -11.34
C LYS A 194 -15.24 12.62 -10.72
N GLU A 195 -14.86 12.99 -9.50
CA GLU A 195 -15.46 14.12 -8.79
C GLU A 195 -14.88 15.48 -9.19
N TYR A 196 -13.87 15.47 -10.06
CA TYR A 196 -13.27 16.68 -10.63
C TYR A 196 -14.31 17.70 -11.14
N ASN A 197 -15.34 17.23 -11.86
CA ASN A 197 -16.40 18.09 -12.41
C ASN A 197 -17.33 18.72 -11.35
N LYS A 198 -17.22 18.28 -10.09
CA LYS A 198 -18.02 18.78 -8.97
C LYS A 198 -17.26 19.82 -8.14
N VAL A 199 -15.99 20.10 -8.42
CA VAL A 199 -15.21 21.07 -7.63
C VAL A 199 -15.55 22.49 -8.07
N LYS A 200 -16.07 23.31 -7.14
CA LYS A 200 -16.43 24.72 -7.36
C LYS A 200 -15.32 25.68 -6.98
N LEU A 201 -14.55 25.35 -5.94
CA LEU A 201 -13.52 26.23 -5.39
C LEU A 201 -12.37 25.41 -4.82
N VAL A 202 -11.15 25.86 -5.08
CA VAL A 202 -9.94 25.40 -4.39
C VAL A 202 -9.17 26.62 -3.91
N SER A 203 -8.95 26.73 -2.59
CA SER A 203 -8.28 27.89 -1.97
C SER A 203 -7.43 27.47 -0.79
N LEU A 204 -6.35 28.21 -0.53
CA LEU A 204 -5.60 28.08 0.72
C LEU A 204 -6.41 28.67 1.88
N ALA A 205 -6.37 28.01 3.04
CA ALA A 205 -6.90 28.53 4.28
C ALA A 205 -6.11 29.77 4.74
N ASN A 206 -6.71 30.58 5.61
CA ASN A 206 -6.10 31.82 6.10
C ASN A 206 -4.77 31.61 6.84
N ASP A 207 -4.58 30.43 7.42
CA ASP A 207 -3.34 30.03 8.08
C ASP A 207 -2.29 29.48 7.10
N GLU A 208 -2.64 29.37 5.82
CA GLU A 208 -1.83 28.82 4.73
C GLU A 208 -1.31 27.40 4.96
N LYS A 209 -1.92 26.67 5.90
CA LYS A 209 -1.54 25.30 6.24
C LYS A 209 -2.40 24.27 5.51
N TYR A 210 -3.62 24.65 5.14
CA TYR A 210 -4.61 23.75 4.57
C TYR A 210 -5.10 24.25 3.21
N ILE A 211 -5.48 23.31 2.34
CA ILE A 211 -6.18 23.61 1.09
C ILE A 211 -7.65 23.22 1.27
N PHE A 212 -8.55 24.18 1.09
CA PHE A 212 -9.98 23.97 1.11
C PHE A 212 -10.49 23.64 -0.29
N VAL A 213 -11.29 22.58 -0.41
CA VAL A 213 -11.95 22.17 -1.65
C VAL A 213 -13.46 22.21 -1.44
N CYS A 214 -14.15 23.12 -2.13
CA CYS A 214 -15.60 23.19 -2.15
C CYS A 214 -16.14 22.38 -3.33
N LYS A 215 -17.09 21.48 -3.07
CA LYS A 215 -17.80 20.71 -4.10
C LYS A 215 -19.26 21.19 -4.23
N ILE A 216 -19.85 20.98 -5.41
CA ILE A 216 -21.27 21.21 -5.72
C ILE A 216 -22.08 19.95 -5.36
#